data_AF-A0AAW3XJX8-F1
#
_entry.id   AF-A0AAW3XJX8-F1
#
_cell.length_a   1.000
_cell.length_b   1.000
_cell.length_c   1.000
_cell.angle_alpha   90.00
_cell.angle_beta   90.00
_cell.angle_gamma   90.00
#
_symmetry.space_group_name_H-M   'P 1'
#
loop_
_entity.id
_entity.type
_entity.pdbx_description
1 polymer ?
#
loop_
_entity_poly.entity_id
_entity_poly.type
_entity_poly.pdbx_seq_one_letter_code
_entity_poly.pdbx_strand_id
1 'polypeptide(L)'
;MKLSFRILFIFLTLASGYSYAGCSNLISSATLNFGNVIVQRDAPSNSAISGLIYGVQQDVATCVDPSGTGVANGIVSVLSTAGSYNGNAVFNTSLNGIGISMGVYGGFYAGQYDQPMLAGTTYRSAGWSSGPPTRTWTYQPYIQFVKTAALATSGYINQQIAYYRPEYGSTNFMAGVNSGVIPLYISGTVTVVACSISTPNLTFPIGDVPVSSFGSTVGTTPAVAQNTQNLGLNCDVGANINVSLSGTQNPDISDSSVLALTGQGGAGVAKGVGVQIVYNGAPLMLNNRIVLKTSSGGQETFPLTARYYQTRTTVSTGTANASATLNLTYQ
;
A
#
# COMPACT_ATOMS: atom_id res chain seq x y z
N MET A 1 9.77 -17.14 -97.15
CA MET A 1 9.46 -18.52 -96.71
C MET A 1 10.73 -19.05 -96.04
N LYS A 2 10.87 -19.22 -94.73
CA LYS A 2 9.92 -19.63 -93.68
C LYS A 2 10.11 -18.80 -92.41
N LEU A 3 8.98 -18.39 -91.86
CA LEU A 3 8.78 -17.84 -90.52
C LEU A 3 8.99 -18.98 -89.51
N SER A 4 9.89 -18.84 -88.53
CA SER A 4 9.93 -19.75 -87.38
C SER A 4 9.82 -18.95 -86.09
N PHE A 5 8.57 -18.86 -85.64
CA PHE A 5 8.14 -18.35 -84.35
C PHE A 5 8.67 -19.30 -83.26
N ARG A 6 9.70 -18.90 -82.50
CA ARG A 6 10.11 -19.63 -81.29
C ARG A 6 9.50 -18.93 -80.09
N ILE A 7 8.43 -19.54 -79.59
CA ILE A 7 7.71 -19.17 -78.37
C ILE A 7 8.70 -19.29 -77.21
N LEU A 8 9.09 -18.15 -76.65
CA LEU A 8 9.79 -18.06 -75.39
C LEU A 8 8.78 -18.34 -74.27
N PHE A 9 8.71 -19.59 -73.81
CA PHE A 9 7.97 -19.95 -72.60
C PHE A 9 8.68 -19.33 -71.39
N ILE A 10 8.25 -18.13 -71.01
CA ILE A 10 8.59 -17.53 -69.72
C ILE A 10 7.88 -18.37 -68.66
N PHE A 11 8.62 -19.28 -68.01
CA PHE A 11 8.21 -19.89 -66.75
C PHE A 11 8.15 -18.75 -65.72
N LEU A 12 6.97 -18.15 -65.58
CA LEU A 12 6.62 -17.34 -64.42
C LEU A 12 6.64 -18.31 -63.22
N THR A 13 7.78 -18.44 -62.57
CA THR A 13 7.83 -18.99 -61.22
C THR A 13 7.03 -18.03 -60.36
N LEU A 14 5.75 -18.35 -60.14
CA LEU A 14 5.01 -17.83 -59.00
C LEU A 14 5.83 -18.20 -57.77
N ALA A 15 6.70 -17.30 -57.34
CA ALA A 15 7.12 -17.25 -55.96
C ALA A 15 5.84 -16.89 -55.19
N SER A 16 5.04 -17.92 -54.87
CA SER A 16 4.05 -17.82 -53.82
C SER A 16 4.83 -17.43 -52.58
N GLY A 17 4.86 -16.14 -52.28
CA GLY A 17 5.33 -15.64 -51.00
C GLY A 17 4.49 -16.36 -49.96
N TYR A 18 5.09 -17.32 -49.26
CA TYR A 18 4.46 -17.95 -48.14
C TYR A 18 4.17 -16.84 -47.14
N SER A 19 2.91 -16.41 -47.05
CA SER A 19 2.47 -15.53 -45.98
C SER A 19 2.47 -16.36 -44.71
N TYR A 20 3.53 -16.25 -43.92
CA TYR A 20 3.67 -17.00 -42.69
C TYR A 20 2.70 -16.41 -41.66
N ALA A 21 1.76 -17.23 -41.19
CA ALA A 21 0.86 -16.85 -40.12
C ALA A 21 1.56 -17.06 -38.77
N GLY A 22 1.54 -16.06 -37.90
CA GLY A 22 2.25 -16.12 -36.62
C GLY A 22 2.51 -14.76 -36.02
N CYS A 23 3.03 -14.75 -34.79
CA CYS A 23 3.42 -13.54 -34.10
C CYS A 23 4.93 -13.37 -34.03
N SER A 24 5.37 -12.12 -33.94
CA SER A 24 6.76 -11.71 -33.75
C SER A 24 6.83 -10.66 -32.67
N ASN A 25 7.82 -10.80 -31.78
CA ASN A 25 8.07 -9.83 -30.71
C ASN A 25 8.72 -8.58 -31.30
N LEU A 26 8.22 -7.40 -30.91
CA LEU A 26 8.82 -6.11 -31.28
C LEU A 26 9.84 -5.63 -30.23
N ILE A 27 9.75 -6.18 -29.02
CA ILE A 27 10.69 -5.94 -27.92
C ILE A 27 11.15 -7.27 -27.32
N SER A 28 12.35 -7.30 -26.75
CA SER A 28 12.89 -8.48 -26.07
C SER A 28 12.38 -8.61 -24.63
N SER A 29 12.09 -7.49 -23.96
CA SER A 29 11.51 -7.44 -22.62
C SER A 29 10.86 -6.08 -22.37
N ALA A 30 9.97 -6.03 -21.38
CA ALA A 30 9.43 -4.79 -20.83
C ALA A 30 9.88 -4.63 -19.38
N THR A 31 10.14 -3.40 -18.96
CA THR A 31 10.46 -3.09 -17.55
C THR A 31 9.61 -1.92 -17.08
N LEU A 32 8.93 -2.09 -15.95
CA LEU A 32 8.24 -1.03 -15.22
C LEU A 32 9.11 -0.58 -14.05
N ASN A 33 9.61 0.65 -14.11
CA ASN A 33 10.31 1.26 -12.98
C ASN A 33 9.30 1.99 -12.10
N PHE A 34 9.18 1.57 -10.84
CA PHE A 34 8.21 2.12 -9.90
C PHE A 34 8.82 3.14 -8.91
N GLY A 35 10.10 3.46 -9.04
CA GLY A 35 10.80 4.40 -8.16
C GLY A 35 10.92 3.88 -6.73
N ASN A 36 10.48 4.68 -5.76
CA ASN A 36 10.46 4.30 -4.35
C ASN A 36 9.04 4.32 -3.79
N VAL A 37 8.61 3.21 -3.19
CA VAL A 37 7.32 3.09 -2.50
C VAL A 37 7.57 3.08 -0.99
N ILE A 38 7.01 4.08 -0.30
CA ILE A 38 7.07 4.16 1.17
C ILE A 38 5.92 3.35 1.77
N VAL A 39 6.25 2.48 2.73
CA VAL A 39 5.29 1.63 3.43
C VAL A 39 5.34 1.95 4.91
N GLN A 40 4.21 2.36 5.47
CA GLN A 40 4.12 2.56 6.93
C GLN A 40 4.18 1.20 7.64
N ARG A 41 5.09 1.04 8.62
CA ARG A 41 5.33 -0.25 9.29
C ARG A 41 4.07 -0.90 9.84
N ASP A 42 3.14 -0.10 10.37
CA ASP A 42 1.93 -0.60 11.01
C ASP A 42 0.71 -0.51 10.10
N ALA A 43 0.87 -0.21 8.80
CA ALA A 43 -0.22 -0.28 7.82
C ALA A 43 -0.92 -1.65 7.89
N PRO A 44 -2.26 -1.73 7.79
CA PRO A 44 -2.98 -3.00 7.89
C PRO A 44 -2.51 -4.02 6.86
N SER A 45 -2.53 -5.31 7.22
CA SER A 45 -2.42 -6.37 6.21
C SER A 45 -3.63 -6.31 5.26
N ASN A 46 -3.41 -6.68 4.01
CA ASN A 46 -4.37 -6.57 2.91
C ASN A 46 -4.85 -5.13 2.63
N SER A 47 -3.91 -4.18 2.65
CA SER A 47 -4.15 -2.78 2.28
C SER A 47 -3.25 -2.35 1.13
N ALA A 48 -3.76 -1.44 0.29
CA ALA A 48 -2.94 -0.81 -0.74
C ALA A 48 -1.88 0.09 -0.09
N ILE A 49 -0.63 -0.08 -0.51
CA ILE A 49 0.51 0.75 -0.09
C ILE A 49 0.99 1.70 -1.19
N SER A 50 0.34 1.65 -2.34
CA SER A 50 0.53 2.58 -3.46
C SER A 50 -0.77 2.76 -4.25
N GLY A 51 -0.85 3.82 -5.04
CA GLY A 51 -1.80 3.90 -6.14
C GLY A 51 -1.43 2.96 -7.30
N LEU A 52 -2.16 3.05 -8.41
CA LEU A 52 -1.76 2.37 -9.65
C LEU A 52 -0.52 3.05 -10.22
N ILE A 53 0.51 2.25 -10.48
CA ILE A 53 1.77 2.68 -11.06
C ILE A 53 1.82 2.13 -12.48
N TYR A 54 1.77 3.02 -13.46
CA TYR A 54 1.79 2.67 -14.88
C TYR A 54 3.21 2.65 -15.43
N GLY A 55 3.50 1.62 -16.22
CA GLY A 55 4.69 1.59 -17.06
C GLY A 55 4.52 2.41 -18.33
N VAL A 56 5.48 2.24 -19.24
CA VAL A 56 5.45 2.86 -20.56
C VAL A 56 4.49 2.11 -21.48
N GLN A 57 3.66 2.86 -22.19
CA GLN A 57 2.86 2.31 -23.29
C GLN A 57 3.75 2.09 -24.52
N GLN A 58 3.77 0.87 -25.05
CA GLN A 58 4.62 0.52 -26.18
C GLN A 58 4.08 -0.66 -26.98
N ASP A 59 4.48 -0.75 -28.24
CA ASP A 59 4.18 -1.88 -29.12
C ASP A 59 5.02 -3.09 -28.73
N VAL A 60 4.36 -4.17 -28.31
CA VAL A 60 5.06 -5.35 -27.78
C VAL A 60 5.25 -6.44 -28.82
N ALA A 61 4.28 -6.63 -29.70
CA ALA A 61 4.26 -7.73 -30.66
C ALA A 61 3.40 -7.39 -31.87
N THR A 62 3.74 -7.99 -33.01
CA THR A 62 2.94 -7.96 -34.22
C THR A 62 2.60 -9.37 -34.68
N CYS A 63 1.34 -9.61 -35.05
CA CYS A 63 0.82 -10.90 -35.48
C CYS A 63 0.22 -10.79 -36.87
N VAL A 64 0.57 -11.74 -37.74
CA VAL A 64 0.01 -11.88 -39.08
C VAL A 64 -0.96 -13.06 -39.06
N ASP A 65 -2.23 -12.80 -39.41
CA ASP A 65 -3.25 -13.82 -39.58
C ASP A 65 -3.88 -13.71 -40.98
N PRO A 66 -3.30 -14.38 -41.99
CA PRO A 66 -3.84 -14.40 -43.36
C PRO A 66 -5.16 -15.17 -43.47
N SER A 67 -5.44 -16.04 -42.49
CA SER A 67 -6.57 -16.98 -42.50
C SER A 67 -7.83 -16.44 -41.82
N GLY A 68 -7.70 -15.34 -41.06
CA GLY A 68 -8.79 -14.77 -40.27
C GLY A 68 -9.21 -15.64 -39.07
N THR A 69 -8.37 -16.59 -38.64
CA THR A 69 -8.63 -17.48 -37.49
C THR A 69 -8.66 -16.74 -36.15
N GLY A 70 -8.01 -15.58 -36.08
CA GLY A 70 -7.97 -14.70 -34.94
C GLY A 70 -6.67 -14.79 -34.14
N VAL A 71 -6.36 -13.66 -33.51
CA VAL A 71 -5.19 -13.46 -32.66
C VAL A 71 -5.68 -13.09 -31.27
N ALA A 72 -5.25 -13.84 -30.26
CA ALA A 72 -5.49 -13.54 -28.85
C ALA A 72 -4.21 -13.03 -28.21
N ASN A 73 -4.35 -12.24 -27.15
CA ASN A 73 -3.21 -11.65 -26.47
C ASN A 73 -3.53 -11.42 -25.00
N GLY A 74 -2.50 -11.48 -24.16
CA GLY A 74 -2.69 -11.29 -22.73
C GLY A 74 -1.40 -11.27 -21.95
N ILE A 75 -1.57 -11.25 -20.63
CA ILE A 75 -0.50 -11.30 -19.64
C ILE A 75 -0.66 -12.56 -18.79
N VAL A 76 0.47 -13.21 -18.47
CA VAL A 76 0.51 -14.36 -17.56
C VAL A 76 1.55 -14.07 -16.48
N SER A 77 1.14 -14.16 -15.23
CA SER A 77 2.03 -14.02 -14.08
C SER A 77 2.95 -15.22 -13.97
N VAL A 78 4.20 -14.97 -13.57
CA VAL A 78 5.18 -16.02 -13.21
C VAL A 78 5.32 -16.17 -11.69
N LEU A 79 4.54 -15.41 -10.93
CA LEU A 79 4.64 -15.32 -9.48
C LEU A 79 3.62 -16.21 -8.79
N SER A 80 3.94 -16.62 -7.57
CA SER A 80 3.00 -17.30 -6.69
C SER A 80 1.96 -16.33 -6.14
N THR A 81 0.73 -16.82 -5.98
CA THR A 81 -0.38 -16.04 -5.43
C THR A 81 -0.17 -15.78 -3.94
N ALA A 82 -0.32 -14.52 -3.52
CA ALA A 82 -0.31 -14.08 -2.13
C ALA A 82 -1.73 -13.94 -1.54
N GLY A 83 -2.74 -13.75 -2.41
CA GLY A 83 -4.13 -13.57 -2.02
C GLY A 83 -4.89 -12.75 -3.05
N SER A 84 -5.83 -11.93 -2.58
CA SER A 84 -6.57 -11.00 -3.41
C SER A 84 -6.85 -9.68 -2.69
N TYR A 85 -6.99 -8.61 -3.46
CA TYR A 85 -7.30 -7.27 -2.98
C TYR A 85 -8.30 -6.62 -3.95
N ASN A 86 -9.44 -6.13 -3.44
CA ASN A 86 -10.52 -5.53 -4.23
C ASN A 86 -10.95 -6.38 -5.46
N GLY A 87 -10.99 -7.70 -5.32
CA GLY A 87 -11.37 -8.62 -6.41
C GLY A 87 -10.25 -8.94 -7.41
N ASN A 88 -9.07 -8.32 -7.28
CA ASN A 88 -7.91 -8.59 -8.11
C ASN A 88 -6.96 -9.59 -7.42
N ALA A 89 -6.22 -10.36 -8.21
CA ALA A 89 -5.16 -11.22 -7.70
C ALA A 89 -4.01 -10.37 -7.15
N VAL A 90 -3.43 -10.82 -6.04
CA VAL A 90 -2.20 -10.28 -5.47
C VAL A 90 -1.16 -11.39 -5.50
N PHE A 91 0.02 -11.07 -6.01
CA PHE A 91 1.14 -11.99 -6.17
C PHE A 91 2.30 -11.61 -5.26
N ASN A 92 3.07 -12.61 -4.81
CA ASN A 92 4.22 -12.38 -3.93
C ASN A 92 5.36 -11.70 -4.70
N THR A 93 5.94 -10.65 -4.10
CA THR A 93 7.22 -10.09 -4.58
C THR A 93 8.40 -10.84 -3.96
N SER A 94 9.62 -10.43 -4.29
CA SER A 94 10.84 -10.88 -3.63
C SER A 94 10.97 -10.40 -2.18
N LEU A 95 10.14 -9.44 -1.74
CA LEU A 95 10.14 -8.91 -0.38
C LEU A 95 9.05 -9.55 0.47
N ASN A 96 9.38 -9.86 1.72
CA ASN A 96 8.42 -10.41 2.66
C ASN A 96 7.36 -9.36 3.01
N GLY A 97 6.09 -9.79 3.07
CA GLY A 97 4.96 -8.94 3.42
C GLY A 97 4.56 -7.91 2.38
N ILE A 98 5.15 -7.96 1.18
CA ILE A 98 4.86 -7.06 0.06
C ILE A 98 4.41 -7.90 -1.15
N GLY A 99 3.20 -7.63 -1.63
CA GLY A 99 2.65 -8.21 -2.84
C GLY A 99 2.35 -7.15 -3.89
N ILE A 100 2.08 -7.60 -5.11
CA ILE A 100 1.62 -6.76 -6.22
C ILE A 100 0.33 -7.31 -6.81
N SER A 101 -0.66 -6.45 -6.99
CA SER A 101 -1.68 -6.65 -8.01
C SER A 101 -1.18 -6.07 -9.32
N MET A 102 -1.53 -6.69 -10.45
CA MET A 102 -1.06 -6.25 -11.76
C MET A 102 -2.14 -6.40 -12.81
N GLY A 103 -1.98 -5.65 -13.89
CA GLY A 103 -2.83 -5.71 -15.05
C GLY A 103 -2.18 -5.05 -16.24
N VAL A 104 -2.93 -4.99 -17.33
CA VAL A 104 -2.50 -4.33 -18.55
C VAL A 104 -3.58 -3.38 -19.00
N TYR A 105 -3.16 -2.18 -19.39
CA TYR A 105 -3.97 -1.29 -20.17
C TYR A 105 -3.57 -1.49 -21.64
N GLY A 106 -4.54 -1.74 -22.51
CA GLY A 106 -4.27 -2.13 -23.90
C GLY A 106 -5.16 -1.38 -24.89
N GLY A 107 -4.57 -1.01 -26.03
CA GLY A 107 -5.32 -0.58 -27.21
C GLY A 107 -5.80 -1.77 -28.00
N PHE A 108 -7.11 -2.05 -27.94
CA PHE A 108 -7.76 -2.99 -28.84
C PHE A 108 -8.23 -2.23 -30.07
N TYR A 109 -8.35 -2.94 -31.19
CA TYR A 109 -9.08 -2.43 -32.36
C TYR A 109 -10.54 -2.01 -32.02
N ALA A 110 -11.08 -2.51 -30.89
CA ALA A 110 -12.41 -2.19 -30.37
C ALA A 110 -12.44 -1.10 -29.26
N GLY A 111 -11.30 -0.51 -28.87
CA GLY A 111 -11.21 0.51 -27.81
C GLY A 111 -10.08 0.26 -26.80
N GLN A 112 -9.82 1.19 -25.89
CA GLN A 112 -8.87 0.97 -24.78
C GLN A 112 -9.61 0.48 -23.53
N TYR A 113 -9.17 -0.64 -22.96
CA TYR A 113 -9.78 -1.20 -21.76
C TYR A 113 -8.74 -1.57 -20.71
N ASP A 114 -9.12 -1.34 -19.46
CA ASP A 114 -8.38 -1.81 -18.29
C ASP A 114 -8.66 -3.31 -18.06
N GLN A 115 -7.60 -4.10 -17.96
CA GLN A 115 -7.64 -5.55 -17.81
C GLN A 115 -6.82 -5.98 -16.59
N PRO A 116 -7.37 -5.88 -15.37
CA PRO A 116 -6.72 -6.40 -14.17
C PRO A 116 -6.72 -7.92 -14.16
N MET A 117 -5.70 -8.51 -13.54
CA MET A 117 -5.70 -9.92 -13.20
C MET A 117 -6.66 -10.17 -12.03
N LEU A 118 -7.72 -10.94 -12.27
CA LEU A 118 -8.76 -11.18 -11.27
C LEU A 118 -8.33 -12.21 -10.23
N ALA A 119 -8.92 -12.12 -9.03
CA ALA A 119 -8.69 -13.08 -7.96
C ALA A 119 -8.91 -14.52 -8.44
N GLY A 120 -8.00 -15.42 -8.03
CA GLY A 120 -8.02 -16.83 -8.44
C GLY A 120 -7.46 -17.11 -9.84
N THR A 121 -6.98 -16.09 -10.57
CA THR A 121 -6.36 -16.26 -11.90
C THR A 121 -4.88 -15.90 -11.87
N THR A 122 -4.10 -16.57 -12.72
CA THR A 122 -2.67 -16.26 -12.98
C THR A 122 -2.44 -15.70 -14.37
N TYR A 123 -3.51 -15.45 -15.12
CA TYR A 123 -3.46 -14.86 -16.45
C TYR A 123 -4.65 -13.94 -16.68
N ARG A 124 -4.49 -12.99 -17.61
CA ARG A 124 -5.57 -12.15 -18.09
C ARG A 124 -5.47 -12.04 -19.60
N SER A 125 -6.54 -12.47 -20.29
CA SER A 125 -6.73 -12.12 -21.69
C SER A 125 -6.88 -10.61 -21.78
N ALA A 126 -6.00 -9.97 -22.52
CA ALA A 126 -6.13 -8.57 -22.85
C ALA A 126 -7.21 -8.44 -23.94
N GLY A 127 -7.15 -9.26 -24.99
CA GLY A 127 -8.16 -9.21 -26.04
C GLY A 127 -8.05 -10.32 -27.07
N TRP A 128 -8.97 -10.22 -28.04
CA TRP A 128 -9.03 -11.08 -29.20
C TRP A 128 -9.47 -10.26 -30.40
N SER A 129 -8.96 -10.59 -31.58
CA SER A 129 -9.40 -9.95 -32.81
C SER A 129 -9.29 -10.89 -34.02
N SER A 130 -10.25 -10.83 -34.94
CA SER A 130 -10.32 -11.63 -36.16
C SER A 130 -10.32 -10.78 -37.43
N GLY A 131 -9.89 -11.41 -38.54
CA GLY A 131 -9.85 -10.84 -39.89
C GLY A 131 -8.43 -10.49 -40.38
N PRO A 132 -8.20 -10.43 -41.71
CA PRO A 132 -6.95 -9.90 -42.27
C PRO A 132 -6.88 -8.38 -42.03
N PRO A 133 -5.72 -7.74 -41.77
CA PRO A 133 -4.32 -8.14 -42.01
C PRO A 133 -3.48 -8.17 -40.70
N THR A 134 -2.17 -7.94 -40.79
CA THR A 134 -1.20 -7.78 -39.68
C THR A 134 -1.71 -6.86 -38.56
N ARG A 135 -1.48 -7.26 -37.30
CA ARG A 135 -1.95 -6.55 -36.11
C ARG A 135 -0.82 -6.31 -35.14
N THR A 136 -0.71 -5.08 -34.68
CA THR A 136 0.27 -4.68 -33.67
C THR A 136 -0.44 -4.45 -32.34
N TRP A 137 0.13 -4.98 -31.25
CA TRP A 137 -0.41 -4.87 -29.91
C TRP A 137 0.39 -3.88 -29.09
N THR A 138 -0.29 -2.83 -28.63
CA THR A 138 0.26 -1.82 -27.74
C THR A 138 -0.22 -2.08 -26.31
N TYR A 139 0.73 -2.21 -25.37
CA TYR A 139 0.42 -2.39 -23.96
C TYR A 139 1.07 -1.34 -23.09
N GLN A 140 0.39 -1.01 -22.01
CA GLN A 140 0.90 -0.31 -20.86
C GLN A 140 0.68 -1.19 -19.62
N PRO A 141 1.72 -1.81 -19.04
CA PRO A 141 1.57 -2.55 -17.81
C PRO A 141 1.27 -1.59 -16.66
N TYR A 142 0.59 -2.07 -15.62
CA TYR A 142 0.54 -1.37 -14.35
C TYR A 142 0.58 -2.36 -13.19
N ILE A 143 0.99 -1.84 -12.03
CA ILE A 143 0.98 -2.56 -10.77
C ILE A 143 0.36 -1.72 -9.66
N GLN A 144 -0.12 -2.39 -8.62
CA GLN A 144 -0.45 -1.79 -7.33
C GLN A 144 0.19 -2.63 -6.24
N PHE A 145 1.03 -2.02 -5.41
CA PHE A 145 1.55 -2.70 -4.24
C PHE A 145 0.49 -2.84 -3.15
N VAL A 146 0.44 -4.03 -2.55
CA VAL A 146 -0.45 -4.41 -1.45
C VAL A 146 0.40 -4.99 -0.33
N LYS A 147 0.15 -4.56 0.90
CA LYS A 147 0.79 -5.18 2.06
C LYS A 147 0.12 -6.52 2.35
N THR A 148 0.88 -7.60 2.40
CA THR A 148 0.36 -8.98 2.49
C THR A 148 0.59 -9.63 3.86
N ALA A 149 1.44 -9.05 4.71
CA ALA A 149 1.67 -9.55 6.06
C ALA A 149 1.84 -8.40 7.06
N ALA A 150 1.73 -8.72 8.36
CA ALA A 150 1.92 -7.75 9.43
C ALA A 150 3.34 -7.17 9.44
N LEU A 151 4.35 -8.04 9.25
CA LEU A 151 5.73 -7.64 9.05
C LEU A 151 6.01 -7.53 7.56
N ALA A 152 6.64 -6.44 7.16
CA ALA A 152 7.11 -6.21 5.81
C ALA A 152 8.58 -5.79 5.83
N THR A 153 9.32 -6.15 4.79
CA THR A 153 10.76 -5.84 4.69
C THR A 153 11.04 -4.81 3.60
N SER A 154 11.89 -3.84 3.90
CA SER A 154 12.47 -2.94 2.89
C SER A 154 13.40 -3.70 1.95
N GLY A 155 13.54 -3.23 0.72
CA GLY A 155 14.52 -3.77 -0.22
C GLY A 155 14.34 -3.28 -1.65
N TYR A 156 15.33 -3.59 -2.47
CA TYR A 156 15.29 -3.36 -3.92
C TYR A 156 14.66 -4.58 -4.60
N ILE A 157 13.67 -4.35 -5.44
CA ILE A 157 13.06 -5.36 -6.29
C ILE A 157 13.64 -5.20 -7.70
N ASN A 158 14.11 -6.31 -8.25
CA ASN A 158 14.42 -6.45 -9.68
C ASN A 158 14.06 -7.88 -10.07
N GLN A 159 12.80 -8.10 -10.44
CA GLN A 159 12.26 -9.43 -10.68
C GLN A 159 11.36 -9.45 -11.91
N GLN A 160 11.31 -10.60 -12.59
CA GLN A 160 10.26 -10.87 -13.56
C GLN A 160 8.95 -11.08 -12.82
N ILE A 161 7.88 -10.42 -13.27
CA ILE A 161 6.55 -10.53 -12.67
C ILE A 161 5.56 -11.28 -13.56
N ALA A 162 5.78 -11.21 -14.88
CA ALA A 162 4.89 -11.78 -15.86
C ALA A 162 5.61 -11.97 -17.20
N TYR A 163 4.89 -12.47 -18.19
CA TYR A 163 5.21 -12.29 -19.59
C TYR A 163 3.96 -11.86 -20.35
N TYR A 164 4.15 -11.00 -21.36
CA TYR A 164 3.16 -10.85 -22.42
C TYR A 164 3.23 -12.07 -23.32
N ARG A 165 2.06 -12.54 -23.72
CA ARG A 165 1.93 -13.67 -24.65
C ARG A 165 1.04 -13.22 -25.80
N PRO A 166 1.57 -13.04 -27.01
CA PRO A 166 0.77 -13.03 -28.23
C PRO A 166 0.48 -14.47 -28.68
N GLU A 167 -0.76 -14.74 -29.05
CA GLU A 167 -1.20 -16.05 -29.54
C GLU A 167 -1.83 -15.96 -30.92
N TYR A 168 -1.41 -16.88 -31.79
CA TYR A 168 -2.00 -17.08 -33.10
C TYR A 168 -2.86 -18.36 -33.12
N GLY A 169 -3.97 -18.32 -33.87
CA GLY A 169 -4.76 -19.50 -34.23
C GLY A 169 -5.76 -19.97 -33.17
N SER A 170 -6.13 -19.10 -32.21
CA SER A 170 -7.08 -19.45 -31.14
C SER A 170 -7.88 -18.24 -30.67
N THR A 171 -9.15 -18.48 -30.30
CA THR A 171 -10.00 -17.52 -29.56
C THR A 171 -9.72 -17.54 -28.05
N ASN A 172 -9.11 -18.61 -27.56
CA ASN A 172 -8.71 -18.75 -26.17
C ASN A 172 -7.20 -18.48 -26.06
N PHE A 173 -6.86 -17.40 -25.36
CA PHE A 173 -5.51 -16.93 -25.02
C PHE A 173 -4.62 -17.95 -24.28
N MET A 174 -5.18 -19.08 -23.83
CA MET A 174 -4.40 -20.17 -23.23
C MET A 174 -4.28 -21.41 -24.12
N ALA A 175 -5.03 -21.48 -25.23
CA ALA A 175 -5.12 -22.66 -26.09
C ALA A 175 -4.44 -22.48 -27.46
N GLY A 176 -3.93 -21.29 -27.79
CA GLY A 176 -3.27 -21.02 -29.06
C GLY A 176 -1.83 -21.54 -29.15
N VAL A 177 -1.26 -21.44 -30.34
CA VAL A 177 0.17 -21.74 -30.56
C VAL A 177 0.98 -20.57 -30.02
N ASN A 178 1.79 -20.83 -28.98
CA ASN A 178 2.68 -19.83 -28.41
C ASN A 178 3.66 -19.34 -29.50
N SER A 179 3.47 -18.11 -29.95
CA SER A 179 4.25 -17.55 -31.05
C SER A 179 5.33 -16.56 -30.55
N GLY A 180 5.37 -16.30 -29.24
CA GLY A 180 6.33 -15.43 -28.58
C GLY A 180 5.98 -15.22 -27.10
N VAL A 181 7.00 -15.12 -26.25
CA VAL A 181 6.85 -14.64 -24.86
C VAL A 181 7.77 -13.45 -24.66
N ILE A 182 7.25 -12.40 -24.02
CA ILE A 182 7.99 -11.17 -23.75
C ILE A 182 7.99 -10.98 -22.23
N PRO A 183 9.11 -11.20 -21.53
CA PRO A 183 9.16 -11.06 -20.09
C PRO A 183 8.91 -9.60 -19.67
N LEU A 184 8.12 -9.45 -18.61
CA LEU A 184 7.85 -8.18 -17.95
C LEU A 184 8.51 -8.18 -16.57
N TYR A 185 9.40 -7.21 -16.36
CA TYR A 185 10.11 -6.98 -15.12
C TYR A 185 9.56 -5.75 -14.40
N ILE A 186 9.73 -5.74 -13.08
CA ILE A 186 9.61 -4.51 -12.29
C ILE A 186 10.93 -4.20 -11.61
N SER A 187 11.22 -2.91 -11.46
CA SER A 187 12.40 -2.44 -10.74
C SER A 187 12.10 -1.22 -9.87
N GLY A 188 12.69 -1.18 -8.69
CA GLY A 188 12.52 -0.07 -7.74
C GLY A 188 12.73 -0.50 -6.30
N THR A 189 12.60 0.46 -5.38
CA THR A 189 12.83 0.26 -3.95
C THR A 189 11.51 0.31 -3.19
N VAL A 190 11.32 -0.59 -2.23
CA VAL A 190 10.27 -0.47 -1.23
C VAL A 190 10.94 -0.14 0.11
N THR A 191 10.50 0.93 0.75
CA THR A 191 11.05 1.38 2.04
C THR A 191 9.96 1.33 3.10
N VAL A 192 10.08 0.38 4.01
CA VAL A 192 9.25 0.31 5.21
C VAL A 192 9.80 1.29 6.25
N VAL A 193 8.97 2.25 6.67
CA VAL A 193 9.38 3.36 7.55
C VAL A 193 8.75 3.21 8.94
N ALA A 194 9.53 3.54 9.97
CA ALA A 194 9.10 3.51 11.36
C ALA A 194 9.89 4.53 12.20
N CYS A 195 9.61 4.55 13.51
CA CYS A 195 10.50 5.16 14.49
C CYS A 195 10.89 4.18 15.59
N SER A 196 12.05 4.44 16.18
CA SER A 196 12.47 3.88 17.46
C SER A 196 12.14 4.88 18.58
N ILE A 197 11.72 4.36 19.74
CA ILE A 197 11.38 5.17 20.91
C ILE A 197 12.67 5.42 21.69
N SER A 198 13.03 6.69 21.93
CA SER A 198 14.19 7.04 22.75
C SER A 198 13.83 7.30 24.22
N THR A 199 12.57 7.63 24.52
CA THR A 199 12.06 7.80 25.89
C THR A 199 10.94 6.78 26.18
N PRO A 200 11.27 5.51 26.47
CA PRO A 200 10.27 4.46 26.63
C PRO A 200 9.37 4.63 27.87
N ASN A 201 9.84 5.40 28.86
CA ASN A 201 9.09 5.70 30.08
C ASN A 201 9.00 7.22 30.25
N LEU A 202 7.81 7.71 30.59
CA LEU A 202 7.56 9.11 30.93
C LEU A 202 6.97 9.18 32.34
N THR A 203 7.62 9.93 33.22
CA THR A 203 7.16 10.16 34.59
C THR A 203 6.84 11.64 34.76
N PHE A 204 5.61 11.93 35.19
CA PHE A 204 5.10 13.28 35.35
C PHE A 204 4.94 13.60 36.84
N PRO A 205 5.98 14.10 37.53
CA PRO A 205 5.86 14.50 38.92
C PRO A 205 5.04 15.81 39.02
N ILE A 206 3.72 15.69 39.21
CA ILE A 206 2.84 16.86 39.45
C ILE A 206 3.06 17.41 40.87
N GLY A 207 3.36 16.53 41.83
CA GLY A 207 3.58 16.90 43.22
C GLY A 207 2.28 17.11 44.01
N ASP A 208 2.42 17.70 45.20
CA ASP A 208 1.31 17.95 46.10
C ASP A 208 0.56 19.23 45.70
N VAL A 209 -0.75 19.12 45.47
CA VAL A 209 -1.62 20.23 45.08
C VAL A 209 -2.67 20.48 46.16
N PRO A 210 -2.77 21.70 46.72
CA PRO A 210 -3.77 21.97 47.75
C PRO A 210 -5.18 21.92 47.17
N VAL A 211 -6.14 21.41 47.95
CA VAL A 211 -7.55 21.30 47.53
C VAL A 211 -8.13 22.65 47.13
N SER A 212 -7.66 23.75 47.73
CA SER A 212 -8.07 25.12 47.38
C SER A 212 -7.67 25.57 45.97
N SER A 213 -6.76 24.86 45.30
CA SER A 213 -6.45 25.09 43.89
C SER A 213 -7.56 24.59 42.95
N PHE A 214 -8.42 23.68 43.43
CA PHE A 214 -9.58 23.18 42.71
C PHE A 214 -10.80 24.06 42.98
N GLY A 215 -11.77 24.01 42.05
CA GLY A 215 -12.96 24.83 42.09
C GLY A 215 -14.17 24.10 42.70
N SER A 216 -15.35 24.64 42.46
CA SER A 216 -16.63 24.02 42.81
C SER A 216 -17.32 23.33 41.62
N THR A 217 -16.70 23.37 40.44
CA THR A 217 -17.26 22.83 39.19
C THR A 217 -16.37 21.72 38.62
N VAL A 218 -17.02 20.70 38.04
CA VAL A 218 -16.36 19.70 37.21
C VAL A 218 -15.67 20.39 36.03
N GLY A 219 -14.47 19.95 35.67
CA GLY A 219 -13.69 20.53 34.58
C GLY A 219 -12.56 21.47 34.99
N THR A 220 -12.46 21.83 36.28
CA THR A 220 -11.36 22.67 36.76
C THR A 220 -10.02 21.95 36.59
N THR A 221 -9.05 22.63 35.97
CA THR A 221 -7.68 22.16 35.75
C THR A 221 -6.70 23.20 36.32
N PRO A 222 -6.25 23.05 37.58
CA PRO A 222 -5.42 24.08 38.20
C PRO A 222 -4.08 24.25 37.50
N ALA A 223 -3.64 25.48 37.25
CA ALA A 223 -2.39 25.75 36.52
C ALA A 223 -1.13 25.22 37.23
N VAL A 224 -1.18 25.08 38.56
CA VAL A 224 -0.12 24.50 39.40
C VAL A 224 -0.12 22.97 39.40
N ALA A 225 -1.16 22.34 38.84
CA ALA A 225 -1.42 20.91 38.92
C ALA A 225 -1.08 20.19 37.61
N GLN A 226 0.07 20.53 37.02
CA GLN A 226 0.50 19.98 35.74
C GLN A 226 2.01 19.86 35.63
N ASN A 227 2.47 18.89 34.84
CA ASN A 227 3.86 18.67 34.54
C ASN A 227 4.03 18.26 33.07
N THR A 228 5.05 18.77 32.40
CA THR A 228 5.32 18.47 30.99
C THR A 228 6.58 17.63 30.85
N GLN A 229 6.49 16.57 30.06
CA GLN A 229 7.62 15.72 29.67
C GLN A 229 7.65 15.56 28.16
N ASN A 230 8.82 15.26 27.63
CA ASN A 230 9.03 15.12 26.19
C ASN A 230 9.11 13.66 25.79
N LEU A 231 8.20 13.22 24.91
CA LEU A 231 8.32 11.96 24.19
C LEU A 231 9.35 12.12 23.06
N GLY A 232 10.49 11.45 23.18
CA GLY A 232 11.51 11.39 22.16
C GLY A 232 11.36 10.16 21.27
N LEU A 233 11.47 10.38 19.96
CA LEU A 233 11.54 9.33 18.93
C LEU A 233 12.75 9.59 18.01
N ASN A 234 13.25 8.54 17.35
CA ASN A 234 14.17 8.65 16.21
C ASN A 234 13.55 7.91 15.02
N CYS A 235 13.24 8.67 13.97
CA CYS A 235 12.34 8.27 12.89
C CYS A 235 13.03 8.19 11.53
N ASP A 236 12.55 7.28 10.71
CA ASP A 236 12.83 7.29 9.28
C ASP A 236 12.11 8.47 8.60
N VAL A 237 12.67 8.97 7.50
CA VAL A 237 12.01 9.99 6.68
C VAL A 237 10.68 9.45 6.13
N GLY A 238 9.61 10.21 6.31
CA GLY A 238 8.26 9.82 5.87
C GLY A 238 7.49 8.90 6.83
N ALA A 239 8.05 8.53 7.99
CA ALA A 239 7.30 7.78 9.00
C ALA A 239 6.12 8.62 9.53
N ASN A 240 4.89 8.09 9.45
CA ASN A 240 3.68 8.79 9.89
C ASN A 240 3.33 8.41 11.33
N ILE A 241 3.70 9.27 12.28
CA ILE A 241 3.62 8.99 13.70
C ILE A 241 2.19 9.22 14.18
N ASN A 242 1.55 8.16 14.64
CA ASN A 242 0.24 8.18 15.26
C ASN A 242 0.36 7.74 16.72
N VAL A 243 -0.50 8.27 17.58
CA VAL A 243 -0.54 7.91 19.00
C VAL A 243 -1.96 7.64 19.48
N SER A 244 -2.11 6.70 20.41
CA SER A 244 -3.34 6.51 21.19
C SER A 244 -3.00 6.25 22.66
N LEU A 245 -3.77 6.86 23.56
CA LEU A 245 -3.62 6.65 25.01
C LEU A 245 -4.57 5.54 25.45
N SER A 246 -4.08 4.51 26.13
CA SER A 246 -4.92 3.49 26.77
C SER A 246 -4.73 3.52 28.29
N GLY A 247 -5.82 3.28 29.02
CA GLY A 247 -5.86 3.35 30.47
C GLY A 247 -7.29 3.20 30.97
N THR A 248 -7.45 3.21 32.29
CA THR A 248 -8.77 3.12 32.92
C THR A 248 -9.41 4.50 32.94
N GLN A 249 -10.58 4.67 32.31
CA GLN A 249 -11.36 5.91 32.40
C GLN A 249 -11.84 6.14 33.84
N ASN A 250 -11.82 7.40 34.27
CA ASN A 250 -12.37 7.79 35.56
C ASN A 250 -13.90 7.56 35.58
N PRO A 251 -14.44 6.73 36.50
CA PRO A 251 -15.86 6.38 36.53
C PRO A 251 -16.79 7.54 36.91
N ASP A 252 -16.24 8.65 37.41
CA ASP A 252 -17.03 9.80 37.87
C ASP A 252 -17.45 10.72 36.73
N ILE A 253 -16.91 10.53 35.51
CA ILE A 253 -17.16 11.41 34.37
C ILE A 253 -17.23 10.65 33.05
N SER A 254 -18.08 11.13 32.13
CA SER A 254 -18.23 10.58 30.78
C SER A 254 -17.10 10.99 29.82
N ASP A 255 -16.35 12.04 30.13
CA ASP A 255 -15.18 12.49 29.36
C ASP A 255 -14.10 11.40 29.37
N SER A 256 -13.94 10.75 28.21
CA SER A 256 -13.01 9.63 28.06
C SER A 256 -11.55 10.07 27.96
N SER A 257 -11.19 11.34 28.10
CA SER A 257 -9.79 11.76 28.25
C SER A 257 -9.27 11.68 29.69
N VAL A 258 -10.15 11.48 30.67
CA VAL A 258 -9.79 11.52 32.09
C VAL A 258 -9.47 10.12 32.60
N LEU A 259 -8.22 9.90 32.99
CA LEU A 259 -7.74 8.69 33.64
C LEU A 259 -8.23 8.62 35.10
N ALA A 260 -8.62 7.41 35.50
CA ALA A 260 -8.85 7.05 36.88
C ALA A 260 -7.54 7.10 37.69
N LEU A 261 -7.67 7.35 38.99
CA LEU A 261 -6.55 7.21 39.90
C LEU A 261 -6.28 5.73 40.20
N THR A 262 -5.02 5.37 40.44
CA THR A 262 -4.64 4.04 40.92
C THR A 262 -5.30 3.80 42.28
N GLY A 263 -6.13 2.75 42.37
CA GLY A 263 -6.87 2.42 43.59
C GLY A 263 -8.06 3.34 43.87
N GLN A 264 -8.58 4.06 42.87
CA GLN A 264 -9.74 4.96 43.02
C GLN A 264 -10.90 4.28 43.78
N GLY A 265 -11.44 4.99 44.78
CA GLY A 265 -12.46 4.48 45.69
C GLY A 265 -11.91 3.85 46.97
N GLY A 266 -10.63 3.52 47.02
CA GLY A 266 -9.93 3.02 48.20
C GLY A 266 -9.66 4.07 49.27
N ALA A 267 -9.35 3.61 50.49
CA ALA A 267 -8.94 4.49 51.58
C ALA A 267 -7.61 5.19 51.26
N GLY A 268 -7.52 6.49 51.56
CA GLY A 268 -6.30 7.28 51.33
C GLY A 268 -6.08 7.77 49.90
N VAL A 269 -6.93 7.38 48.94
CA VAL A 269 -6.91 7.89 47.55
C VAL A 269 -7.82 9.11 47.43
N ALA A 270 -7.36 10.13 46.71
CA ALA A 270 -8.14 11.35 46.49
C ALA A 270 -9.46 11.05 45.74
N LYS A 271 -10.49 11.86 45.98
CA LYS A 271 -11.80 11.76 45.31
C LYS A 271 -12.08 13.06 44.56
N GLY A 272 -12.85 12.97 43.48
CA GLY A 272 -13.23 14.14 42.67
C GLY A 272 -12.12 14.67 41.77
N VAL A 273 -11.05 13.90 41.56
CA VAL A 273 -9.95 14.23 40.66
C VAL A 273 -9.57 13.02 39.81
N GLY A 274 -9.15 13.28 38.57
CA GLY A 274 -8.51 12.34 37.67
C GLY A 274 -7.32 13.01 36.97
N VAL A 275 -6.67 12.30 36.05
CA VAL A 275 -5.51 12.81 35.32
C VAL A 275 -5.81 12.86 33.82
N GLN A 276 -5.44 13.95 33.15
CA GLN A 276 -5.44 14.04 31.69
C GLN A 276 -4.01 14.09 31.16
N ILE A 277 -3.77 13.50 29.99
CA ILE A 277 -2.59 13.76 29.18
C ILE A 277 -2.99 14.70 28.06
N VAL A 278 -2.24 15.78 27.87
CA VAL A 278 -2.50 16.84 26.91
C VAL A 278 -1.36 16.92 25.91
N TYR A 279 -1.70 17.03 24.63
CA TYR A 279 -0.78 17.29 23.54
C TYR A 279 -1.27 18.48 22.73
N ASN A 280 -0.38 19.45 22.47
CA ASN A 280 -0.69 20.66 21.70
C ASN A 280 -1.96 21.40 22.18
N GLY A 281 -2.15 21.46 23.50
CA GLY A 281 -3.30 22.11 24.15
C GLY A 281 -4.59 21.28 24.19
N ALA A 282 -4.66 20.12 23.52
CA ALA A 282 -5.84 19.25 23.51
C ALA A 282 -5.63 17.99 24.37
N PRO A 283 -6.61 17.57 25.19
CA PRO A 283 -6.52 16.32 25.94
C PRO A 283 -6.60 15.11 24.99
N LEU A 284 -5.78 14.11 25.26
CA LEU A 284 -5.81 12.83 24.54
C LEU A 284 -6.99 12.00 25.05
N MET A 285 -7.94 11.72 24.16
CA MET A 285 -9.06 10.83 24.45
C MET A 285 -8.56 9.38 24.53
N LEU A 286 -9.03 8.62 25.52
CA LEU A 286 -8.66 7.22 25.67
C LEU A 286 -9.13 6.40 24.48
N ASN A 287 -8.26 5.49 24.02
CA ASN A 287 -8.46 4.60 22.87
C ASN A 287 -8.77 5.33 21.55
N ASN A 288 -8.50 6.64 21.47
CA ASN A 288 -8.62 7.40 20.24
C ASN A 288 -7.24 7.61 19.61
N ARG A 289 -7.12 7.34 18.31
CA ARG A 289 -5.88 7.55 17.57
C ARG A 289 -5.84 8.95 17.01
N ILE A 290 -4.71 9.64 17.21
CA ILE A 290 -4.41 10.92 16.56
C ILE A 290 -3.10 10.85 15.79
N VAL A 291 -2.99 11.63 14.72
CA VAL A 291 -1.73 11.84 14.00
C VAL A 291 -0.93 12.93 14.73
N LEU A 292 0.32 12.63 15.08
CA LEU A 292 1.22 13.61 15.68
C LEU A 292 1.97 14.40 14.60
N LYS A 293 2.63 13.68 13.68
CA LYS A 293 3.49 14.26 12.65
C LYS A 293 3.89 13.20 11.62
N THR A 294 4.05 13.61 10.36
CA THR A 294 4.87 12.87 9.38
C THR A 294 6.32 13.34 9.48
N SER A 295 7.23 12.45 9.86
CA SER A 295 8.61 12.82 10.17
C SER A 295 9.40 13.20 8.92
N SER A 296 10.26 14.22 9.04
CA SER A 296 11.29 14.53 8.05
C SER A 296 12.52 13.62 8.17
N GLY A 297 12.52 12.69 9.12
CA GLY A 297 13.65 11.84 9.50
C GLY A 297 14.45 12.43 10.66
N GLY A 298 15.11 11.54 11.41
CA GLY A 298 15.94 11.89 12.56
C GLY A 298 15.16 12.01 13.87
N GLN A 299 15.67 12.84 14.78
CA GLN A 299 15.11 13.00 16.12
C GLN A 299 13.81 13.83 16.08
N GLU A 300 12.77 13.29 16.72
CA GLU A 300 11.49 13.95 16.92
C GLU A 300 11.21 14.08 18.42
N THR A 301 10.57 15.17 18.83
CA THR A 301 10.26 15.46 20.23
C THR A 301 8.84 15.99 20.36
N PHE A 302 8.02 15.34 21.18
CA PHE A 302 6.63 15.69 21.40
C PHE A 302 6.39 16.04 22.88
N PRO A 303 6.10 17.30 23.22
CA PRO A 303 5.79 17.70 24.59
C PRO A 303 4.39 17.20 24.97
N LEU A 304 4.33 16.39 26.01
CA LEU A 304 3.11 15.90 26.62
C LEU A 304 2.98 16.51 28.01
N THR A 305 1.79 17.00 28.35
CA THR A 305 1.52 17.57 29.68
C THR A 305 0.54 16.67 30.42
N ALA A 306 0.93 16.12 31.55
CA ALA A 306 -0.02 15.52 32.49
C ALA A 306 -0.58 16.61 33.40
N ARG A 307 -1.90 16.61 33.63
CA ARG A 307 -2.55 17.55 34.54
C ARG A 307 -3.68 16.91 35.34
N TYR A 308 -3.95 17.42 36.53
CA TYR A 308 -5.16 17.06 37.27
C TYR A 308 -6.40 17.70 36.64
N TYR A 309 -7.50 16.94 36.66
CA TYR A 309 -8.80 17.34 36.20
C TYR A 309 -9.84 17.06 37.28
N GLN A 310 -10.61 18.05 37.68
CA GLN A 310 -11.66 17.90 38.68
C GLN A 310 -12.88 17.17 38.11
N THR A 311 -13.19 15.98 38.63
CA THR A 311 -14.28 15.11 38.16
C THR A 311 -15.58 15.24 38.96
N ARG A 312 -15.53 15.86 40.15
CA ARG A 312 -16.72 16.13 40.99
C ARG A 312 -16.70 17.58 41.49
N THR A 313 -17.83 18.08 41.98
CA THR A 313 -17.93 19.44 42.57
C THR A 313 -17.07 19.63 43.82
N THR A 314 -16.66 18.54 44.47
CA THR A 314 -15.78 18.54 45.65
C THR A 314 -14.61 17.60 45.44
N VAL A 315 -13.40 18.07 45.81
CA VAL A 315 -12.17 17.27 45.84
C VAL A 315 -11.80 16.94 47.28
N SER A 316 -11.40 15.69 47.55
CA SER A 316 -10.88 15.28 48.87
C SER A 316 -9.39 15.00 48.80
N THR A 317 -8.70 15.21 49.93
CA THR A 317 -7.28 14.88 50.08
C THR A 317 -7.02 13.39 49.93
N GLY A 318 -5.84 13.04 49.40
CA GLY A 318 -5.37 11.67 49.27
C GLY A 318 -4.30 11.56 48.19
N THR A 319 -3.80 10.36 47.96
CA THR A 319 -2.87 10.08 46.85
C THR A 319 -3.62 10.16 45.51
N ALA A 320 -2.96 10.70 44.49
CA ALA A 320 -3.55 10.92 43.17
C ALA A 320 -2.57 10.49 42.06
N ASN A 321 -2.14 9.23 42.12
CA ASN A 321 -1.32 8.61 41.10
C ASN A 321 -2.21 8.04 39.98
N ALA A 322 -1.71 8.03 38.75
CA ALA A 322 -2.35 7.37 37.61
C ALA A 322 -1.29 6.71 36.73
N SER A 323 -1.69 5.66 36.01
CA SER A 323 -0.87 5.01 35.00
C SER A 323 -1.67 4.82 33.72
N ALA A 324 -0.98 4.93 32.59
CA ALA A 324 -1.54 4.76 31.26
C ALA A 324 -0.45 4.28 30.30
N THR A 325 -0.87 3.68 29.20
CA THR A 325 0.02 3.23 28.12
C THR A 325 -0.18 4.12 26.91
N LEU A 326 0.91 4.68 26.41
CA LEU A 326 0.90 5.45 25.16
C LEU A 326 1.31 4.53 24.01
N ASN A 327 0.37 4.20 23.13
CA ASN A 327 0.60 3.32 21.99
C ASN A 327 1.00 4.14 20.78
N LEU A 328 2.18 3.85 20.22
CA LEU A 328 2.68 4.47 19.00
C LEU A 328 2.46 3.54 17.81
N THR A 329 1.92 4.10 16.73
CA THR A 329 1.69 3.38 15.48
C THR A 329 2.18 4.20 14.29
N TYR A 330 2.66 3.52 13.25
CA TYR A 330 3.09 4.13 11.99
C TYR A 330 2.14 3.72 10.86
N GLN A 331 1.22 4.61 10.47
CA GLN A 331 0.14 4.36 9.51
C GLN A 331 -0.22 5.59 8.72
#